data_AF-A0A3A0V7C5-F1
#
_entry.id   AF-A0A3A0V7C5-F1
#
_cell.length_a   1.000
_cell.length_b   1.000
_cell.length_c   1.000
_cell.angle_alpha   90.00
_cell.angle_beta   90.00
_cell.angle_gamma   90.00
#
_symmetry.space_group_name_H-M   'P 1'
#
loop_
_entity.id
_entity.type
_entity.pdbx_description
1 polymer ?
#
loop_
_entity_poly.entity_id
_entity_poly.type
_entity_poly.pdbx_seq_one_letter_code
_entity_poly.pdbx_strand_id
1 'polypeptide(L)'
;FPSILRRGRLTLSISTNGASPTLTAQILEEFKARFDLSYEAYVDFLYECRQHIKRSNLTTQEKQDFLKHVLDPSYRDKNKQIKMIKKLESLN
;
A
#
# COMPACT_ATOMS: atom_id res chain seq x y z
N PHE A 1 13.06 -3.53 21.62
CA PHE A 1 12.07 -4.05 20.64
C PHE A 1 11.45 -2.89 19.90
N PRO A 2 11.25 -2.98 18.57
CA PRO A 2 10.63 -1.91 17.78
C PRO A 2 9.14 -1.78 18.09
N SER A 3 8.59 -0.58 17.91
CA SER A 3 7.14 -0.38 17.85
C SER A 3 6.61 -0.69 16.46
N ILE A 4 5.45 -1.34 16.37
CA ILE A 4 4.88 -1.80 15.11
C ILE A 4 3.46 -1.25 14.91
N LEU A 5 3.21 -0.65 13.75
CA LEU A 5 1.89 -0.29 13.26
C LEU A 5 1.49 -1.24 12.12
N ARG A 6 0.29 -1.83 12.18
CA ARG A 6 -0.25 -2.69 11.11
C ARG A 6 -1.59 -2.16 10.60
N ARG A 7 -1.78 -2.24 9.28
CA ARG A 7 -3.01 -1.94 8.52
C ARG A 7 -3.13 -2.98 7.41
N GLY A 8 -3.76 -4.12 7.69
CA GLY A 8 -3.71 -5.30 6.81
C GLY A 8 -2.29 -5.62 6.35
N ARG A 9 -2.03 -5.45 5.04
CA ARG A 9 -0.73 -5.72 4.41
C ARG A 9 0.34 -4.64 4.63
N LEU A 10 -0.03 -3.45 5.08
CA LEU A 10 0.92 -2.40 5.44
C LEU A 10 1.43 -2.63 6.86
N THR A 11 2.76 -2.65 7.01
CA THR A 11 3.43 -2.71 8.31
C THR A 11 4.51 -1.64 8.38
N LEU A 12 4.47 -0.81 9.42
CA LEU A 12 5.54 0.13 9.76
C LEU A 12 6.20 -0.35 11.04
N SER A 13 7.53 -0.38 11.03
CA SER A 13 8.35 -0.71 12.19
C SER A 13 9.22 0.49 12.53
N ILE A 14 9.14 0.97 13.77
CA ILE A 14 9.87 2.14 14.26
C ILE A 14 10.86 1.66 15.32
N SER A 15 12.13 2.06 15.16
CA SER A 15 13.21 1.76 16.11
C SER A 15 14.12 2.96 16.26
N THR A 16 14.43 3.34 17.49
CA THR A 16 15.51 4.29 17.82
C THR A 16 16.79 3.57 18.27
N ASN A 17 16.96 2.29 17.93
CA ASN A 17 18.11 1.46 18.36
C ASN A 17 18.40 1.51 19.87
N GLY A 18 17.33 1.52 20.69
CA GLY A 18 17.45 1.57 22.15
C GLY A 18 17.67 2.97 22.74
N ALA A 19 17.84 4.02 21.92
CA ALA A 19 18.09 5.36 22.42
C ALA A 19 16.91 5.96 23.20
N SER A 20 15.66 5.75 22.76
CA SER A 20 14.48 6.31 23.44
C SER A 20 13.19 5.54 23.11
N PRO A 21 12.70 4.70 24.05
CA PRO A 21 11.38 4.09 23.94
C PRO A 21 10.25 5.13 23.83
N THR A 22 10.39 6.26 24.54
CA THR A 22 9.41 7.35 24.53
C THR A 22 9.28 7.98 23.14
N LEU A 23 10.41 8.31 22.49
CA LEU A 23 10.39 8.85 21.13
C LEU A 23 9.82 7.83 20.14
N THR A 24 10.16 6.55 20.30
CA THR A 24 9.61 5.46 19.48
C THR A 24 8.07 5.43 19.56
N ALA A 25 7.50 5.63 20.76
CA ALA A 25 6.06 5.70 20.97
C ALA A 25 5.42 6.97 20.37
N GLN A 26 6.06 8.13 20.50
CA GLN A 26 5.57 9.39 19.92
C GLN A 26 5.45 9.30 18.39
N ILE A 27 6.48 8.80 17.71
CA ILE A 27 6.47 8.60 16.25
C ILE A 27 5.38 7.61 15.84
N LEU A 28 5.17 6.55 16.63
CA LEU A 28 4.10 5.58 16.37
C LEU A 28 2.72 6.24 16.39
N GLU A 29 2.44 7.12 17.35
CA GLU A 29 1.16 7.86 17.43
C GLU A 29 0.96 8.80 16.24
N GLU A 30 2.00 9.54 15.82
CA GLU A 30 1.94 10.36 14.61
C GLU A 30 1.61 9.52 13.38
N PHE A 31 2.21 8.33 13.29
CA PHE A 31 2.02 7.43 12.15
C PHE A 31 0.63 6.77 12.17
N LYS A 32 0.02 6.55 13.34
CA LYS A 32 -1.37 6.05 13.41
C LYS A 32 -2.35 7.01 12.75
N ALA A 33 -2.15 8.32 12.90
CA ALA A 33 -2.99 9.34 12.29
C ALA A 33 -2.72 9.47 10.78
N ARG A 34 -1.45 9.46 10.37
CA ARG A 34 -1.07 9.56 8.95
C ARG A 34 -1.44 8.31 8.14
N PHE A 35 -1.27 7.14 8.73
CA PHE A 35 -1.60 5.84 8.13
C PHE A 35 -2.83 5.27 8.82
N ASP A 36 -3.96 5.91 8.54
CA ASP A 36 -5.28 5.53 9.06
C ASP A 36 -5.72 4.12 8.61
N LEU A 37 -6.90 3.71 9.07
CA LEU A 37 -7.46 2.40 8.74
C LEU A 37 -7.73 2.19 7.24
N SER A 38 -7.93 3.25 6.47
CA SER A 38 -8.22 3.11 5.05
C SER A 38 -6.99 2.65 4.24
N TYR A 39 -5.76 2.73 4.80
CA TYR A 39 -4.56 2.15 4.19
C TYR A 39 -4.63 0.62 4.04
N GLU A 40 -5.42 -0.06 4.87
CA GLU A 40 -5.62 -1.50 4.73
C GLU A 40 -6.23 -1.85 3.37
N ALA A 41 -7.42 -1.32 3.09
CA ALA A 41 -8.11 -1.54 1.81
C ALA A 41 -7.29 -1.04 0.61
N TYR A 42 -6.59 0.09 0.76
CA TYR A 42 -5.75 0.62 -0.32
C TYR A 42 -4.58 -0.30 -0.66
N VAL A 43 -3.87 -0.84 0.34
CA VAL A 43 -2.73 -1.73 0.07
C VAL A 43 -3.19 -3.11 -0.41
N ASP A 44 -4.37 -3.57 0.01
CA ASP A 44 -5.01 -4.74 -0.59
C ASP A 44 -5.32 -4.54 -2.09
N PHE A 45 -5.89 -3.38 -2.46
CA PHE A 45 -6.09 -3.02 -3.86
C PHE A 45 -4.77 -3.03 -4.66
N LEU A 46 -3.70 -2.43 -4.13
CA LEU A 46 -2.39 -2.42 -4.79
C LEU A 46 -1.83 -3.84 -4.96
N TYR A 47 -2.06 -4.71 -3.97
CA TYR A 47 -1.66 -6.11 -4.04
C TYR A 47 -2.41 -6.84 -5.16
N GLU A 48 -3.73 -6.67 -5.25
CA GLU A 48 -4.54 -7.25 -6.33
C GLU A 48 -4.08 -6.78 -7.71
N CYS A 49 -3.88 -5.46 -7.88
CA CYS A 49 -3.33 -4.89 -9.11
C CYS A 49 -2.02 -5.57 -9.50
N ARG A 50 -1.10 -5.73 -8.55
CA ARG A 50 0.18 -6.39 -8.78
C ARG A 50 0.01 -7.85 -9.21
N GLN A 51 -0.96 -8.60 -8.67
CA GLN A 51 -1.20 -9.98 -9.09
C GLN A 51 -1.70 -10.06 -10.54
N HIS A 52 -2.63 -9.20 -10.94
CA HIS A 52 -3.10 -9.14 -12.33
C HIS A 52 -1.98 -8.72 -13.30
N ILE A 53 -1.29 -7.62 -12.99
CA ILE A 53 -0.17 -7.12 -13.81
C ILE A 53 0.94 -8.18 -13.93
N LYS A 54 1.21 -8.95 -12.87
CA LYS A 54 2.22 -10.01 -12.93
C LYS A 54 1.85 -11.11 -13.94
N ARG A 55 0.57 -11.49 -13.98
CA ARG A 55 0.03 -12.58 -14.81
C ARG A 55 -0.26 -12.18 -16.27
N SER A 56 -0.34 -10.89 -16.57
CA SER A 56 -0.61 -10.41 -17.92
C SER A 56 0.58 -10.60 -18.88
N ASN A 57 0.27 -10.52 -20.18
CA ASN A 57 1.25 -10.60 -21.28
C ASN A 57 2.00 -9.28 -21.56
N LEU A 58 1.87 -8.29 -20.66
CA LEU A 58 2.57 -7.02 -20.77
C LEU A 58 4.09 -7.22 -20.72
N THR A 59 4.81 -6.36 -21.42
CA THR A 59 6.27 -6.26 -21.32
C THR A 59 6.69 -5.80 -19.91
N THR A 60 7.94 -6.04 -19.55
CA THR A 60 8.50 -5.59 -18.27
C THR A 60 8.31 -4.08 -18.05
N GLN A 61 8.51 -3.27 -19.09
CA GLN A 61 8.37 -1.83 -19.03
C GLN A 61 6.92 -1.42 -18.75
N GLU A 62 5.96 -1.97 -19.49
CA GLU A 62 4.53 -1.72 -19.28
C GLU A 62 4.07 -2.13 -17.88
N LYS A 63 4.54 -3.27 -17.37
CA LYS A 63 4.25 -3.71 -16.00
C LYS A 63 4.74 -2.69 -14.97
N GLN A 64 5.94 -2.15 -15.13
CA GLN A 64 6.49 -1.13 -14.23
C GLN A 64 5.67 0.16 -14.29
N ASP A 65 5.29 0.60 -15.49
CA ASP A 65 4.54 1.83 -15.67
C ASP A 65 3.11 1.73 -15.10
N PHE A 66 2.46 0.57 -15.26
CA PHE A 66 1.19 0.30 -14.60
C PHE A 66 1.30 0.29 -13.08
N LEU A 67 2.34 -0.34 -12.51
CA LEU A 67 2.57 -0.36 -11.06
C LEU A 67 2.79 1.04 -10.50
N LYS A 68 3.43 1.94 -11.24
CA LYS A 68 3.56 3.36 -10.86
C LYS A 68 2.23 4.09 -10.96
N HIS A 69 1.47 3.85 -12.02
CA HIS A 69 0.19 4.50 -12.26
C HIS A 69 -0.83 4.23 -11.14
N VAL A 70 -0.91 3.00 -10.63
CA VAL A 70 -1.88 2.64 -9.57
C VAL A 70 -1.53 3.23 -8.19
N LEU A 71 -0.38 3.89 -8.03
CA LEU A 71 -0.03 4.63 -6.81
C LEU A 71 -0.67 6.03 -6.74
N ASP A 72 -1.38 6.45 -7.78
CA ASP A 72 -2.09 7.73 -7.78
C ASP A 72 -3.01 7.85 -6.54
N PRO A 73 -2.91 8.94 -5.74
CA PRO A 73 -3.68 9.09 -4.51
C PRO A 73 -5.20 9.01 -4.70
N SER A 74 -5.70 9.21 -5.92
CA SER A 74 -7.12 9.06 -6.19
C SER A 74 -7.62 7.61 -6.11
N TYR A 75 -6.73 6.61 -6.12
CA TYR A 75 -7.08 5.22 -5.80
C TYR A 75 -7.33 4.98 -4.31
N ARG A 76 -7.30 6.02 -3.48
CA ARG A 76 -7.90 5.99 -2.13
C ARG A 76 -9.44 5.94 -2.20
N ASP A 77 -10.03 6.31 -3.34
CA ASP A 77 -11.45 6.13 -3.63
C ASP A 77 -11.75 4.69 -4.09
N LYS A 78 -12.68 4.03 -3.39
CA LYS A 78 -13.06 2.64 -3.65
C LYS A 78 -13.70 2.42 -5.02
N ASN A 79 -14.43 3.39 -5.58
CA ASN A 79 -15.03 3.26 -6.90
C ASN A 79 -13.96 3.28 -8.00
N LYS A 80 -12.92 4.10 -7.84
CA LYS A 80 -11.75 4.10 -8.72
C LYS A 80 -10.99 2.77 -8.65
N GLN A 81 -10.84 2.19 -7.46
CA GLN A 81 -10.25 0.86 -7.29
C GLN A 81 -11.02 -0.20 -8.09
N ILE A 82 -12.34 -0.30 -7.90
CA ILE A 82 -13.20 -1.28 -8.59
C ILE A 82 -13.09 -1.14 -10.11
N LYS A 83 -13.12 0.10 -10.63
CA LYS A 83 -12.97 0.35 -12.07
C LYS A 83 -11.61 -0.10 -12.61
N MET A 84 -10.54 0.15 -11.86
CA MET A 84 -9.19 -0.27 -12.26
C MET A 84 -9.03 -1.79 -12.23
N ILE A 85 -9.51 -2.47 -11.19
CA ILE A 85 -9.45 -3.94 -11.11
C ILE A 85 -10.19 -4.57 -12.29
N LYS A 86 -11.42 -4.12 -12.60
CA LYS A 86 -12.16 -4.59 -13.79
C LYS A 86 -11.39 -4.38 -15.10
N LYS A 87 -10.71 -3.24 -15.24
CA LYS A 87 -9.84 -2.97 -16.40
C LYS A 87 -8.68 -3.97 -16.45
N LEU A 88 -8.01 -4.25 -15.33
CA LEU A 88 -6.91 -5.20 -15.26
C LEU A 88 -7.35 -6.65 -15.50
N GLU A 89 -8.55 -7.02 -15.07
CA GLU A 89 -9.15 -8.33 -15.36
C GLU A 89 -9.31 -8.55 -16.87
N SER A 90 -9.72 -7.53 -17.61
CA SER A 90 -9.86 -7.58 -19.08
C SER A 90 -8.54 -7.65 -19.86
N LEU A 91 -7.39 -7.47 -19.20
CA LEU A 91 -6.05 -7.57 -19.80
C LEU A 91 -5.44 -8.97 -19.71
N ASN A 92 -6.12 -9.92 -19.05
CA ASN A 92 -5.70 -11.31 -18.95
C ASN A 92 -6.45 -12.20 -19.93
#